data_AF-A0A958VKW2-F1
#
_entry.id   AF-A0A958VKW2-F1
#
_cell.length_a   1.000
_cell.length_b   1.000
_cell.length_c   1.000
_cell.angle_alpha   90.00
_cell.angle_beta   90.00
_cell.angle_gamma   90.00
#
_symmetry.space_group_name_H-M   'P 1'
#
loop_
_entity.id
_entity.type
_entity.pdbx_description
1 polymer ?
#
loop_
_entity_poly.entity_id
_entity_poly.type
_entity_poly.pdbx_seq_one_letter_code
_entity_poly.pdbx_strand_id
1 'polypeptide(L)'
;MIEGNYYLKYQACNLCDALHRNVTDNFLNISFEVIDELDIQVKFIMKEVTELERDMIDDIMAEFSSKQLKNCVRKPVIVSEVSEPLKNVLYNLKTGS
;
A
#
# COMPACT_ATOMS: atom_id res chain seq x y z
N MET A 1 -8.01 7.80 22.16
CA MET A 1 -8.52 7.62 20.78
C MET A 1 -7.87 8.55 19.74
N ILE A 2 -7.19 9.63 20.14
CA ILE A 2 -6.54 10.56 19.20
C ILE A 2 -5.27 9.94 18.55
N GLU A 3 -4.54 9.10 19.29
CA GLU A 3 -3.28 8.48 18.82
C GLU A 3 -3.45 7.53 17.62
N GLY A 4 -4.55 6.77 17.56
CA GLY A 4 -4.79 5.83 16.46
C GLY A 4 -5.00 6.51 15.10
N ASN A 5 -5.65 7.67 15.07
CA ASN A 5 -5.86 8.43 13.83
C ASN A 5 -4.54 9.06 13.35
N TYR A 6 -3.72 9.56 14.27
CA TYR A 6 -2.39 10.07 13.93
C TYR A 6 -1.49 8.97 13.38
N TYR A 7 -1.51 7.77 13.96
CA TYR A 7 -0.75 6.63 13.45
C TYR A 7 -1.17 6.26 12.03
N LEU A 8 -2.48 6.16 11.75
CA LEU A 8 -2.97 5.87 10.40
C LEU A 8 -2.54 6.92 9.37
N LYS A 9 -2.63 8.21 9.71
CA LYS A 9 -2.18 9.30 8.85
C LYS A 9 -0.67 9.24 8.61
N TYR A 10 0.10 8.95 9.64
CA TYR A 10 1.54 8.77 9.53
C TYR A 10 1.90 7.65 8.55
N GLN A 11 1.23 6.49 8.65
CA GLN A 11 1.44 5.39 7.73
C GLN A 11 1.03 5.74 6.29
N ALA A 12 -0.10 6.43 6.12
CA ALA A 12 -0.52 6.93 4.82
C ALA A 12 0.52 7.85 4.19
N CYS A 13 1.07 8.82 4.94
CA CYS A 13 2.13 9.71 4.45
C CYS A 13 3.38 8.95 4.03
N ASN A 14 3.89 8.05 4.89
CA ASN A 14 5.09 7.28 4.59
C ASN A 14 4.94 6.40 3.35
N LEU A 15 3.76 5.78 3.18
CA LEU A 15 3.47 4.94 2.02
C LEU A 15 3.31 5.80 0.76
N CYS A 16 2.62 6.95 0.83
CA CYS A 16 2.54 7.90 -0.27
C CYS A 16 3.92 8.40 -0.73
N ASP A 17 4.85 8.66 0.19
CA ASP A 17 6.21 9.07 -0.15
C ASP A 17 6.97 7.98 -0.92
N ALA A 18 6.84 6.72 -0.48
CA ALA A 18 7.44 5.57 -1.17
C ALA A 18 6.84 5.36 -2.56
N LEU A 19 5.52 5.59 -2.70
CA LEU A 19 4.81 5.50 -3.97
C LEU A 19 5.25 6.56 -4.97
N HIS A 20 5.47 7.81 -4.53
CA HIS A 20 5.74 8.95 -5.42
C HIS A 20 6.88 8.71 -6.42
N ARG A 21 7.85 7.86 -6.05
CA ARG A 21 9.03 7.55 -6.88
C ARG A 21 8.78 6.48 -7.94
N ASN A 22 7.70 5.70 -7.79
CA ASN A 22 7.46 4.43 -8.48
C ASN A 22 5.98 4.23 -8.91
N VAL A 23 5.18 5.29 -9.08
CA VAL A 23 3.79 5.13 -9.55
C VAL A 23 3.75 4.97 -11.08
N THR A 24 3.16 3.87 -11.54
CA THR A 24 2.81 3.63 -12.95
C THR A 24 1.29 3.76 -13.16
N ASP A 25 0.84 3.85 -14.41
CA ASP A 25 -0.58 3.84 -14.79
C ASP A 25 -1.23 2.44 -14.71
N ASN A 26 -0.46 1.45 -14.25
CA ASN A 26 -0.91 0.08 -14.04
C ASN A 26 -1.64 -0.12 -12.71
N PHE A 27 -1.43 0.77 -11.72
CA PHE A 27 -2.16 0.71 -10.46
C PHE A 27 -3.66 1.04 -10.65
N LEU A 28 -4.52 0.17 -10.15
CA LEU A 28 -5.96 0.36 -10.05
C LEU A 28 -6.36 0.81 -8.65
N ASN A 29 -5.77 0.21 -7.62
CA ASN A 29 -6.01 0.57 -6.23
C ASN A 29 -4.76 0.33 -5.38
N ILE A 30 -4.53 1.22 -4.42
CA ILE A 30 -3.53 1.02 -3.38
C ILE A 30 -4.20 1.31 -2.04
N SER A 31 -4.19 0.33 -1.15
CA SER A 31 -4.82 0.41 0.15
C SER A 31 -4.02 -0.32 1.22
N PHE A 32 -4.24 0.04 2.47
CA PHE A 32 -3.58 -0.62 3.60
C PHE A 32 -4.52 -0.75 4.79
N GLU A 33 -4.15 -1.63 5.71
CA GLU A 33 -4.80 -1.77 7.00
C GLU A 33 -3.76 -2.00 8.10
N VAL A 34 -4.01 -1.40 9.25
CA VAL A 34 -3.31 -1.75 10.49
C VAL A 34 -4.14 -2.81 11.17
N ILE A 35 -3.58 -4.01 11.25
CA ILE A 35 -4.19 -5.20 11.85
C ILE A 35 -3.57 -5.43 13.24
N ASP A 36 -3.79 -6.62 13.80
CA ASP A 36 -3.37 -6.99 15.15
C ASP A 36 -1.95 -6.52 15.49
N GLU A 37 -1.76 -6.01 16.71
CA GLU A 37 -0.46 -5.60 17.26
C GLU A 37 0.32 -4.54 16.44
N LEU A 38 -0.36 -3.72 15.65
CA LEU A 38 0.22 -2.67 14.79
C LEU A 38 0.95 -3.19 13.54
N ASP A 39 0.69 -4.45 13.16
CA ASP A 39 1.11 -4.96 11.87
C ASP A 39 0.38 -4.22 10.74
N ILE A 40 1.07 -4.05 9.62
CA ILE A 40 0.58 -3.29 8.48
C ILE A 40 0.52 -4.24 7.29
N GLN A 41 -0.69 -4.42 6.75
CA GLN A 41 -0.91 -5.09 5.49
C GLN A 41 -1.12 -4.04 4.41
N VAL A 42 -0.32 -4.10 3.34
CA VAL A 42 -0.52 -3.29 2.13
C VAL A 42 -1.07 -4.18 1.03
N LYS A 43 -1.99 -3.63 0.23
CA LYS A 43 -2.59 -4.29 -0.93
C LYS A 43 -2.49 -3.41 -2.16
N PHE A 44 -2.01 -4.02 -3.24
CA PHE A 44 -1.94 -3.46 -4.57
C PHE A 44 -2.91 -4.21 -5.49
N ILE A 45 -3.80 -3.46 -6.14
CA ILE A 45 -4.65 -3.95 -7.21
C ILE A 45 -4.16 -3.28 -8.49
N MET A 46 -3.88 -4.06 -9.51
CA MET A 46 -3.22 -3.62 -10.75
C MET A 46 -3.95 -4.16 -11.96
N LYS A 47 -3.74 -3.58 -13.15
CA LYS A 47 -4.30 -4.14 -14.40
C LYS A 47 -3.60 -5.45 -14.76
N GLU A 48 -2.29 -5.49 -14.60
CA GLU A 48 -1.45 -6.65 -14.88
C GLU A 48 -0.32 -6.77 -13.85
N VAL A 49 0.07 -8.00 -13.49
CA VAL A 49 1.21 -8.25 -12.60
C VAL A 49 2.32 -8.89 -13.42
N THR A 50 3.33 -8.08 -13.75
CA THR A 50 4.57 -8.50 -14.41
C THR A 50 5.71 -8.59 -13.39
N GLU A 51 6.84 -9.19 -13.77
CA GLU A 51 8.03 -9.21 -12.90
C GLU A 51 8.55 -7.80 -12.59
N LEU A 52 8.49 -6.87 -13.56
CA LEU A 52 8.86 -5.47 -13.34
C LEU A 52 8.01 -4.81 -12.25
N GLU A 53 6.71 -5.10 -12.23
CA GLU A 53 5.79 -4.58 -11.22
C GLU A 53 6.03 -5.22 -9.84
N ARG A 54 6.47 -6.48 -9.81
CA ARG A 54 6.87 -7.14 -8.56
C ARG A 54 8.12 -6.49 -7.98
N ASP A 55 9.15 -6.29 -8.80
CA ASP A 55 10.39 -5.64 -8.38
C ASP A 55 10.12 -4.23 -7.85
N MET A 56 9.29 -3.47 -8.57
CA MET A 56 8.89 -2.12 -8.17
C MET A 56 8.09 -2.10 -6.86
N ILE A 57 7.18 -3.06 -6.66
CA ILE A 57 6.46 -3.21 -5.40
C ILE A 57 7.41 -3.57 -4.26
N ASP A 58 8.38 -4.45 -4.49
CA ASP A 58 9.36 -4.82 -3.48
C ASP A 58 10.21 -3.60 -3.06
N ASP A 59 10.59 -2.73 -4.01
CA ASP A 59 11.29 -1.46 -3.72
C ASP A 59 10.41 -0.49 -2.90
N ILE A 60 9.14 -0.32 -3.27
CA ILE A 60 8.16 0.50 -2.52
C ILE A 60 8.03 -0.03 -1.08
N MET A 61 7.89 -1.35 -0.93
CA MET A 61 7.72 -1.99 0.36
C MET A 61 8.99 -1.92 1.21
N ALA A 62 10.17 -2.03 0.61
CA ALA A 62 11.44 -1.83 1.28
C ALA A 62 11.59 -0.40 1.81
N GLU A 63 11.28 0.63 0.98
CA GLU A 63 11.31 2.02 1.41
C GLU A 63 10.31 2.26 2.56
N PHE A 64 9.07 1.79 2.41
CA PHE A 64 8.05 1.94 3.44
C PHE A 64 8.42 1.24 4.75
N SER A 65 8.98 0.03 4.68
CA SER A 65 9.42 -0.75 5.83
C SER A 65 10.59 -0.10 6.56
N SER A 66 11.52 0.52 5.83
CA SER A 66 12.68 1.21 6.40
C SER A 66 12.32 2.40 7.30
N LYS A 67 11.12 2.98 7.10
CA LYS A 67 10.59 4.10 7.89
C LYS A 67 9.83 3.64 9.14
N GLN A 68 9.66 2.33 9.35
CA GLN A 68 8.97 1.79 10.53
C GLN A 68 9.92 1.62 11.72
N LEU A 69 9.39 1.80 12.93
CA LEU A 69 10.15 1.62 14.17
C LEU A 69 10.46 0.14 14.48
N LYS A 70 9.72 -0.79 13.87
CA LYS A 70 9.84 -2.23 14.06
C LYS A 70 9.51 -2.95 12.77
N ASN A 71 9.86 -4.24 12.70
CA ASN A 71 9.45 -5.10 11.59
C ASN A 71 7.96 -5.46 11.73
N CYS A 72 7.08 -4.59 11.23
CA CYS A 72 5.63 -4.76 11.28
C CYS A 72 4.96 -4.69 9.90
N VAL A 73 5.73 -4.53 8.82
CA VAL A 73 5.17 -4.52 7.47
C VAL A 73 5.14 -5.95 6.94
N ARG A 74 3.94 -6.43 6.64
CA ARG A 74 3.75 -7.76 6.06
C ARG A 74 4.08 -7.76 4.57
N LYS A 75 4.31 -8.96 4.03
CA LYS A 75 4.42 -9.16 2.58
C LYS A 75 3.18 -8.57 1.89
N PRO A 76 3.33 -7.76 0.82
CA PRO A 76 2.19 -7.15 0.17
C PRO A 76 1.27 -8.18 -0.46
N VAL A 77 -0.03 -7.88 -0.47
CA VAL A 77 -1.00 -8.61 -1.30
C VAL A 77 -1.05 -7.93 -2.66
N ILE A 78 -0.79 -8.70 -3.72
CA ILE A 78 -0.74 -8.19 -5.10
C ILE A 78 -1.75 -8.98 -5.93
N VAL A 79 -2.72 -8.30 -6.54
CA VAL A 79 -3.78 -8.93 -7.34
C VAL A 79 -4.00 -8.15 -8.64
N SER A 80 -4.28 -8.88 -9.74
CA SER A 80 -4.61 -8.32 -11.06
C SER A 80 -6.10 -8.38 -11.42
N GLU A 81 -6.94 -8.78 -10.47
CA GLU A 81 -8.38 -8.99 -10.67
C GLU A 81 -9.21 -8.04 -9.81
N VAL A 82 -10.51 -7.94 -10.13
CA VAL A 82 -11.46 -7.14 -9.34
C VAL A 82 -11.47 -7.68 -7.92
N SER A 83 -11.04 -6.84 -6.99
CA SER A 83 -10.93 -7.19 -5.58
C SER A 83 -11.28 -5.98 -4.72
N GLU A 84 -11.90 -6.22 -3.58
CA GLU A 84 -12.21 -5.14 -2.65
C GLU A 84 -10.92 -4.56 -2.05
N PRO A 85 -10.82 -3.24 -1.89
CA PRO A 85 -9.68 -2.62 -1.24
C PRO A 85 -9.64 -2.95 0.26
N LEU A 86 -8.48 -2.74 0.88
CA LEU A 86 -8.37 -2.68 2.33
C LEU A 86 -9.00 -1.39 2.87
N LYS A 87 -9.18 -1.34 4.19
CA LYS A 87 -9.90 -0.28 4.90
C LYS A 87 -9.42 1.14 4.60
N ASN A 88 -8.11 1.36 4.47
CA ASN A 88 -7.55 2.70 4.24
C ASN A 88 -7.04 2.81 2.81
N VAL A 89 -7.81 3.49 1.95
CA VAL A 89 -7.49 3.66 0.53
C VAL A 89 -6.62 4.90 0.33
N LEU A 90 -5.47 4.73 -0.33
CA LEU A 90 -4.57 5.82 -0.72
C LEU A 90 -4.81 6.28 -2.16
N TYR A 91 -5.07 5.31 -3.03
CA TYR A 91 -5.32 5.56 -4.44
C TYR A 91 -6.41 4.61 -4.93
N ASN A 92 -7.32 5.13 -5.75
CA ASN A 92 -8.33 4.34 -6.43
C ASN A 92 -8.61 4.98 -7.79
N LEU A 93 -8.28 4.27 -8.86
CA LEU A 93 -8.65 4.66 -10.20
C LEU A 93 -10.17 4.52 -10.30
N LYS A 94 -10.89 5.64 -10.27
CA LYS A 94 -12.33 5.64 -10.53
C LYS A 94 -12.55 5.13 -11.95
N THR A 95 -13.00 3.89 -12.09
CA THR A 95 -13.67 3.49 -13.33
C THR A 95 -14.93 4.34 -13.42
N GLY A 96 -15.04 5.13 -14.49
CA GLY A 96 -16.18 6.03 -14.72
C GLY A 96 -17.50 5.26 -14.60
N SER A 97 -18.43 5.83 -13.83
CA SER A 97 -19.83 5.42 -13.77
C SER A 97 -20.54 5.76 -15.07
#